data_AF-M2SH02-F1
#
_entry.id   AF-M2SH02-F1
#
_cell.length_a   1.000
_cell.length_b   1.000
_cell.length_c   1.000
_cell.angle_alpha   90.00
_cell.angle_beta   90.00
_cell.angle_gamma   90.00
#
_symmetry.space_group_name_H-M   'P 1'
#
loop_
_entity.id
_entity.type
_entity.pdbx_description
1 polymer ?
#
loop_
_entity_poly.entity_id
_entity_poly.type
_entity_poly.pdbx_seq_one_letter_code
_entity_poly.pdbx_strand_id
1 'polypeptide(L)'
;MDKVIQLDFNTSYPCQSREIRWEELLQDVHVGRVQIVFASTKAFLSTTPKLQETLRSKLKIPSFFFDRMYLQSSGFCGYDVWLDKNEEVEFYTYWTRFTVKQTHDKLQPKRTFTPHISNHHNNPSDWNTDMAIHGPQSARHGWEWYEMGFFACWAQSGSVTLLCFDLPTKSQSHIQSMSWPQGVSRSCPYAAFLLILDALLRLYDDSVWAIRNHISRWEAKRLIETDYFLLHEIARHGVHVSEALSVAIQSLDTMQHHYERFRANSTLACSKNGRGRWDKVGSLFEFQLGLLRGLLQRSEANNARIQNEITLAFNAAAQRDSKVQLQIGEEAKREASAMKAIAVVTMTFLPATFISTIFGTNFFSFEPDRDAGQSSFAVSRQFWIYWALSVPLTVATLALWFWWSRWAEHLRLSRSRADAPRGKNSSP
;
A
#
# COMPACT_ATOMS: atom_id res chain seq x y z
N MET A 1 -31.14 3.19 -21.29
CA MET A 1 -32.36 3.17 -20.46
C MET A 1 -32.01 2.34 -19.26
N ASP A 2 -31.81 3.01 -18.13
CA ASP A 2 -31.12 2.39 -17.00
C ASP A 2 -32.07 1.55 -16.19
N LYS A 3 -31.78 0.25 -16.20
CA LYS A 3 -32.54 -0.76 -15.50
C LYS A 3 -32.01 -0.91 -14.08
N VAL A 4 -32.90 -1.18 -13.13
CA VAL A 4 -32.56 -1.49 -11.73
C VAL A 4 -33.01 -2.91 -11.41
N ILE A 5 -32.32 -3.55 -10.48
CA ILE A 5 -32.65 -4.91 -10.06
C ILE A 5 -33.40 -4.84 -8.73
N GLN A 6 -34.66 -5.27 -8.72
CA GLN A 6 -35.52 -5.32 -7.54
C GLN A 6 -35.59 -6.75 -7.00
N LEU A 7 -35.46 -6.88 -5.68
CA LEU A 7 -35.64 -8.12 -4.91
C LEU A 7 -36.80 -7.95 -3.93
N ASP A 8 -37.71 -8.92 -3.89
CA ASP A 8 -38.88 -8.92 -3.00
C ASP A 8 -38.80 -10.09 -1.99
N PHE A 9 -38.80 -9.78 -0.69
CA PHE A 9 -38.64 -10.74 0.41
C PHE A 9 -39.94 -11.14 1.12
N ASN A 10 -41.11 -10.88 0.49
CA ASN A 10 -42.39 -11.06 1.15
C ASN A 10 -42.83 -12.51 1.38
N THR A 11 -42.65 -13.45 0.44
CA THR A 11 -43.25 -14.80 0.61
C THR A 11 -42.56 -15.99 -0.07
N SER A 12 -41.70 -15.81 -1.07
CA SER A 12 -41.13 -16.93 -1.85
C SER A 12 -39.61 -17.04 -1.71
N TYR A 13 -39.12 -18.28 -1.63
CA TYR A 13 -37.71 -18.62 -1.70
C TYR A 13 -37.50 -19.60 -2.87
N PRO A 14 -36.52 -19.38 -3.76
CA PRO A 14 -35.57 -18.25 -3.80
C PRO A 14 -36.26 -16.91 -4.08
N CYS A 15 -35.65 -15.82 -3.64
CA CYS A 15 -36.16 -14.46 -3.84
C CYS A 15 -36.27 -14.16 -5.34
N GLN A 16 -37.45 -13.75 -5.82
CA GLN A 16 -37.64 -13.39 -7.22
C GLN A 16 -36.90 -12.07 -7.50
N SER A 17 -35.89 -12.12 -8.37
CA SER A 17 -35.26 -10.91 -8.91
C SER A 17 -36.01 -10.44 -10.16
N ARG A 18 -36.25 -9.14 -10.25
CA ARG A 18 -36.89 -8.51 -11.40
C ARG A 18 -36.05 -7.33 -11.87
N GLU A 19 -35.84 -7.25 -13.17
CA GLU A 19 -35.19 -6.10 -13.79
C GLU A 19 -36.29 -5.11 -14.20
N ILE A 20 -36.32 -3.95 -13.56
CA ILE A 20 -37.38 -2.95 -13.71
C ILE A 20 -36.81 -1.58 -14.08
N ARG A 21 -37.68 -0.65 -14.48
CA ARG A 21 -37.32 0.77 -14.67
C ARG A 21 -37.61 1.60 -13.42
N TRP A 22 -36.99 2.77 -13.32
CA TRP A 22 -37.20 3.72 -12.22
C TRP A 22 -38.66 4.17 -12.09
N GLU A 23 -39.38 4.31 -13.21
CA GLU A 23 -40.81 4.66 -13.23
C GLU A 23 -41.70 3.53 -12.69
N GLU A 24 -41.30 2.27 -12.93
CA GLU A 24 -41.99 1.08 -12.42
C GLU A 24 -41.76 0.95 -10.91
N LEU A 25 -40.53 1.24 -10.44
CA LEU A 25 -40.24 1.29 -9.00
C LEU A 25 -41.15 2.28 -8.27
N LEU A 26 -41.43 3.45 -8.86
CA LEU A 26 -42.35 4.42 -8.26
C LEU A 26 -43.74 3.85 -8.03
N GLN A 27 -44.22 2.90 -8.83
CA GLN A 27 -45.55 2.31 -8.64
C GLN A 27 -45.56 1.31 -7.48
N ASP A 28 -44.44 0.65 -7.21
CA ASP A 28 -44.28 -0.41 -6.21
C ASP A 28 -43.87 0.09 -4.81
N VAL A 29 -43.44 1.35 -4.68
CA VAL A 29 -43.03 1.93 -3.40
C VAL A 29 -44.23 2.06 -2.44
N HIS A 30 -44.05 1.56 -1.21
CA HIS A 30 -45.01 1.56 -0.09
C HIS A 30 -46.16 0.54 -0.16
N VAL A 31 -46.08 -0.49 -1.02
CA VAL A 31 -47.13 -1.52 -1.22
C VAL A 31 -47.05 -2.69 -0.22
N GLY A 32 -46.62 -2.44 1.02
CA GLY A 32 -46.57 -3.47 2.09
C GLY A 32 -45.49 -4.54 1.88
N ARG A 33 -44.36 -4.19 1.25
CA ARG A 33 -43.29 -5.14 0.92
C ARG A 33 -41.94 -4.74 1.49
N VAL A 34 -41.10 -5.74 1.76
CA VAL A 34 -39.67 -5.55 1.98
C VAL A 34 -38.95 -5.78 0.67
N GLN A 35 -38.44 -4.70 0.09
CA GLN A 35 -37.73 -4.71 -1.18
C GLN A 35 -36.31 -4.15 -1.06
N ILE A 36 -35.38 -4.80 -1.76
CA ILE A 36 -34.00 -4.35 -1.93
C ILE A 36 -33.81 -4.03 -3.42
N VAL A 37 -33.29 -2.85 -3.73
CA VAL A 37 -33.11 -2.38 -5.11
C VAL A 37 -31.63 -2.10 -5.34
N PHE A 38 -31.04 -2.78 -6.30
CA PHE A 38 -29.68 -2.52 -6.75
C PHE A 38 -29.69 -1.54 -7.92
N ALA A 39 -28.93 -0.46 -7.79
CA ALA A 39 -28.83 0.59 -8.79
C ALA A 39 -27.39 1.13 -8.88
N SER A 40 -27.08 1.85 -9.95
CA SER A 40 -25.85 2.64 -10.02
C SER A 40 -26.14 4.10 -9.69
N THR A 41 -25.22 4.76 -8.96
CA THR A 41 -25.32 6.21 -8.70
C THR A 41 -25.33 6.98 -10.02
N LYS A 42 -24.46 6.61 -10.97
CA LYS A 42 -24.40 7.24 -12.29
C LYS A 42 -25.72 7.12 -13.05
N ALA A 43 -26.31 5.92 -13.02
CA ALA A 43 -27.60 5.67 -13.65
C ALA A 43 -28.69 6.56 -13.04
N PHE A 44 -28.78 6.62 -11.71
CA PHE A 44 -29.74 7.46 -11.00
C PHE A 44 -29.57 8.96 -11.33
N LEU A 45 -28.33 9.46 -11.33
CA LEU A 45 -28.03 10.86 -11.63
C LEU A 45 -28.28 11.24 -13.10
N SER A 46 -28.24 10.26 -14.02
CA SER A 46 -28.53 10.48 -15.44
C SER A 46 -30.02 10.46 -15.79
N THR A 47 -30.90 10.15 -14.84
CA THR A 47 -32.36 10.19 -15.03
C THR A 47 -32.87 11.62 -15.25
N THR A 48 -34.09 11.76 -15.80
CA THR A 48 -34.68 13.09 -16.02
C THR A 48 -34.86 13.83 -14.69
N PRO A 49 -34.59 15.17 -14.62
CA PRO A 49 -34.70 15.93 -13.37
C PRO A 49 -36.05 15.77 -12.65
N LYS A 50 -37.15 15.72 -13.43
CA LYS A 50 -38.51 15.50 -12.91
C LYS A 50 -38.66 14.13 -12.24
N LEU A 51 -38.10 13.08 -12.84
CA LEU A 51 -38.13 11.73 -12.26
C LEU A 51 -37.28 11.66 -10.99
N GLN A 52 -36.11 12.28 -11.01
CA GLN A 52 -35.21 12.34 -9.85
C GLN A 52 -35.88 13.05 -8.66
N GLU A 53 -36.53 14.20 -8.90
CA GLU A 53 -37.28 14.93 -7.87
C GLU A 53 -38.46 14.11 -7.33
N THR A 54 -39.17 13.41 -8.22
CA THR A 54 -40.28 12.52 -7.82
C THR A 54 -39.79 11.36 -6.95
N LEU A 55 -38.69 10.70 -7.33
CA LEU A 55 -38.06 9.63 -6.55
C LEU A 55 -37.58 10.13 -5.18
N ARG A 56 -36.88 11.27 -5.15
CA ARG A 56 -36.40 11.89 -3.91
C ARG A 56 -37.54 12.23 -2.97
N SER A 57 -38.63 12.81 -3.49
CA SER A 57 -39.81 13.15 -2.70
C SER A 57 -40.53 11.91 -2.16
N LYS A 58 -40.74 10.88 -3.00
CA LYS A 58 -41.48 9.68 -2.63
C LYS A 58 -40.73 8.76 -1.66
N LEU A 59 -39.40 8.67 -1.81
CA LEU A 59 -38.54 7.88 -0.94
C LEU A 59 -37.91 8.71 0.20
N LYS A 60 -38.19 10.02 0.25
CA LYS A 60 -37.62 10.96 1.23
C LYS A 60 -36.08 10.95 1.25
N ILE A 61 -35.46 10.85 0.07
CA ILE A 61 -34.00 10.85 -0.06
C ILE A 61 -33.49 12.29 0.16
N PRO A 62 -32.54 12.52 1.09
CA PRO A 62 -31.97 13.84 1.30
C PRO A 62 -31.29 14.37 0.04
N SER A 63 -31.48 15.66 -0.26
CA SER A 63 -30.88 16.31 -1.43
C SER A 63 -29.34 16.21 -1.41
N PHE A 64 -28.75 16.34 -0.22
CA PHE A 64 -27.31 16.32 -0.03
C PHE A 64 -26.66 14.95 -0.26
N PHE A 65 -27.42 13.86 -0.31
CA PHE A 65 -26.87 12.50 -0.37
C PHE A 65 -25.97 12.27 -1.60
N PHE A 66 -26.25 12.99 -2.68
CA PHE A 66 -25.49 12.93 -3.92
C PHE A 66 -24.50 14.09 -4.10
N ASP A 67 -24.35 14.96 -3.09
CA ASP A 67 -23.38 16.04 -3.16
C ASP A 67 -21.97 15.45 -3.07
N ARG A 68 -21.03 16.12 -3.75
CA ARG A 68 -19.63 15.71 -3.83
C ARG A 68 -19.03 15.40 -2.46
N MET A 69 -19.30 16.20 -1.44
CA MET A 69 -18.74 16.00 -0.10
C MET A 69 -19.09 14.61 0.47
N TYR A 70 -20.33 14.15 0.26
CA TYR A 70 -20.79 12.85 0.74
C TYR A 70 -20.32 11.72 -0.17
N LEU A 71 -20.35 11.91 -1.48
CA LEU A 71 -19.84 10.92 -2.44
C LEU A 71 -18.32 10.70 -2.30
N GLN A 72 -17.56 11.68 -1.83
CA GLN A 72 -16.10 11.55 -1.62
C GLN A 72 -15.74 11.10 -0.19
N SER A 73 -16.71 10.98 0.71
CA SER A 73 -16.45 10.52 2.08
C SER A 73 -16.10 9.03 2.12
N SER A 74 -15.17 8.66 3.00
CA SER A 74 -14.81 7.26 3.29
C SER A 74 -15.96 6.48 3.93
N GLY A 75 -16.91 7.16 4.57
CA GLY A 75 -18.12 6.57 5.13
C GLY A 75 -18.86 7.51 6.08
N PHE A 76 -20.15 7.21 6.29
CA PHE A 76 -21.02 7.92 7.23
C PHE A 76 -22.27 7.09 7.53
N CYS A 77 -23.00 7.47 8.57
CA CYS A 77 -24.32 6.95 8.87
C CYS A 77 -25.21 8.08 9.40
N GLY A 78 -26.48 8.11 8.99
CA GLY A 78 -27.47 9.07 9.48
C GLY A 78 -28.88 8.52 9.35
N TYR A 79 -29.81 9.16 10.05
CA TYR A 79 -31.24 8.85 9.95
C TYR A 79 -32.07 10.13 10.07
N ASP A 80 -33.31 10.06 9.60
CA ASP A 80 -34.31 11.09 9.78
C ASP A 80 -35.69 10.47 10.02
N VAL A 81 -36.53 11.19 10.76
CA VAL A 81 -37.86 10.76 11.18
C VAL A 81 -38.87 11.78 10.67
N TRP A 82 -39.78 11.32 9.82
CA TRP A 82 -40.84 12.12 9.25
C TRP A 82 -42.12 11.86 10.02
N LEU A 83 -42.68 12.90 10.62
CA LEU A 83 -43.89 12.84 11.42
C LEU A 83 -45.10 13.26 10.59
N ASP A 84 -46.24 12.61 10.82
CA ASP A 84 -47.52 13.03 10.29
C ASP A 84 -48.08 14.23 11.09
N LYS A 85 -49.30 14.67 10.74
CA LYS A 85 -49.98 15.79 11.43
C LYS A 85 -50.32 15.50 12.89
N ASN A 86 -50.29 14.23 13.31
CA ASN A 86 -50.60 13.78 14.66
C ASN A 86 -49.33 13.52 15.49
N GLU A 87 -48.15 13.92 14.99
CA GLU A 87 -46.84 13.65 15.58
C GLU A 87 -46.47 12.15 15.64
N GLU A 88 -47.15 11.32 14.85
CA GLU A 88 -46.82 9.90 14.70
C GLU A 88 -45.83 9.69 13.55
N VAL A 89 -44.99 8.66 13.65
CA VAL A 89 -43.97 8.39 12.62
C VAL A 89 -44.63 7.91 11.34
N GLU A 90 -44.58 8.73 10.29
CA GLU A 90 -45.06 8.42 8.94
C GLU A 90 -44.00 7.65 8.15
N PHE A 91 -42.77 8.19 8.13
CA PHE A 91 -41.61 7.57 7.49
C PHE A 91 -40.39 7.61 8.40
N TYR A 92 -39.59 6.55 8.33
CA TYR A 92 -38.27 6.47 8.96
C TYR A 92 -37.25 6.22 7.86
N THR A 93 -36.31 7.14 7.69
CA THR A 93 -35.26 7.03 6.67
C THR A 93 -33.91 6.87 7.33
N TYR A 94 -33.05 6.03 6.76
CA TYR A 94 -31.65 5.97 7.14
C TYR A 94 -30.77 5.85 5.92
N TRP A 95 -29.55 6.35 6.05
CA TRP A 95 -28.58 6.34 4.99
C TRP A 95 -27.19 6.08 5.52
N THR A 96 -26.39 5.41 4.72
CA THR A 96 -25.02 5.08 5.08
C THR A 96 -24.16 4.88 3.85
N ARG A 97 -22.86 5.12 4.00
CA ARG A 97 -21.88 4.89 2.95
C ARG A 97 -20.76 4.03 3.51
N PHE A 98 -20.36 3.03 2.73
CA PHE A 98 -19.21 2.18 3.03
C PHE A 98 -18.27 2.17 1.84
N THR A 99 -16.98 2.28 2.12
CA THR A 99 -15.93 2.12 1.12
C THR A 99 -15.13 0.85 1.42
N VAL A 100 -14.80 0.09 0.39
CA VAL A 100 -13.92 -1.08 0.51
C VAL A 100 -12.83 -0.98 -0.53
N LYS A 101 -11.58 -1.12 -0.11
CA LYS A 101 -10.47 -1.22 -1.04
C LYS A 101 -10.18 -2.69 -1.34
N GLN A 102 -10.30 -3.10 -2.59
CA GLN A 102 -9.96 -4.46 -2.99
C GLN A 102 -8.61 -4.50 -3.71
N THR A 103 -7.77 -5.46 -3.34
CA THR A 103 -6.56 -5.81 -4.10
C THR A 103 -6.74 -7.18 -4.73
N HIS A 104 -6.18 -7.36 -5.92
CA HIS A 104 -6.29 -8.58 -6.73
C HIS A 104 -4.95 -9.27 -6.84
N ASP A 105 -4.96 -10.54 -7.22
CA ASP A 105 -3.75 -11.37 -7.21
C ASP A 105 -2.56 -10.78 -7.96
N LYS A 106 -2.83 -10.05 -9.05
CA LYS A 106 -1.84 -9.37 -9.88
C LYS A 106 -1.71 -7.90 -9.50
N LEU A 107 -1.31 -7.61 -8.26
CA LEU A 107 -0.97 -6.26 -7.83
C LEU A 107 0.32 -5.80 -8.53
N GLN A 108 0.28 -4.64 -9.16
CA GLN A 108 1.40 -4.06 -9.89
C GLN A 108 1.76 -2.69 -9.32
N PRO A 109 3.06 -2.39 -9.17
CA PRO A 109 3.46 -1.09 -8.68
C PRO A 109 3.10 0.01 -9.67
N LYS A 110 2.39 1.02 -9.18
CA LYS A 110 2.09 2.20 -10.00
C LYS A 110 3.30 3.12 -10.03
N ARG A 111 4.11 3.04 -11.11
CA ARG A 111 5.35 3.81 -11.29
C ARG A 111 5.15 5.34 -11.36
N THR A 112 3.95 5.80 -11.70
CA THR A 112 3.59 7.22 -11.76
C THR A 112 2.56 7.56 -10.70
N PHE A 113 2.92 8.46 -9.78
CA PHE A 113 1.98 9.09 -8.88
C PHE A 113 0.93 9.84 -9.72
N THR A 114 -0.34 9.43 -9.63
CA THR A 114 -1.43 10.25 -10.16
C THR A 114 -1.89 11.14 -9.02
N PRO A 115 -1.62 12.45 -9.07
CA PRO A 115 -2.10 13.36 -8.03
C PRO A 115 -3.62 13.24 -7.95
N HIS A 116 -4.14 13.33 -6.72
CA HIS A 116 -5.56 13.56 -6.52
C HIS A 116 -5.91 14.90 -7.17
N ILE A 117 -6.59 14.88 -8.32
CA ILE A 117 -7.18 16.07 -8.88
C ILE A 117 -8.53 16.23 -8.17
N SER A 118 -8.56 17.08 -7.15
CA SER A 118 -9.83 17.54 -6.61
C SER A 118 -10.59 18.22 -7.75
N ASN A 119 -11.79 17.74 -8.10
CA ASN A 119 -12.69 18.41 -9.05
C ASN A 119 -13.27 19.71 -8.42
N HIS A 120 -12.41 20.65 -8.00
CA HIS A 120 -12.81 22.01 -7.64
C HIS A 120 -13.12 22.78 -8.92
N HIS A 121 -14.29 22.52 -9.51
CA HIS A 121 -14.88 23.42 -10.48
C HIS A 121 -15.87 24.33 -9.74
N ASN A 122 -15.81 25.63 -10.03
CA ASN A 122 -16.67 26.66 -9.42
C ASN A 122 -18.15 26.53 -9.83
N ASN A 123 -18.48 25.61 -10.75
CA ASN A 123 -19.81 25.45 -11.32
C ASN A 123 -20.34 24.02 -11.09
N PRO A 124 -21.52 23.83 -10.47
CA PRO A 124 -22.11 22.51 -10.22
C PRO A 124 -22.38 21.67 -11.47
N SER A 125 -22.42 22.31 -12.65
CA SER A 125 -22.68 21.68 -13.96
C SER A 125 -21.42 21.19 -14.70
N ASP A 126 -20.22 21.59 -14.28
CA ASP A 126 -18.94 21.16 -14.88
C ASP A 126 -18.40 19.85 -14.27
N TRP A 127 -19.22 19.20 -13.43
CA TRP A 127 -18.85 17.94 -12.82
C TRP A 127 -18.77 16.84 -13.89
N ASN A 128 -17.59 16.25 -14.04
CA ASN A 128 -17.45 15.06 -14.88
C ASN A 128 -17.74 13.81 -14.03
N THR A 129 -18.99 13.32 -14.11
CA THR A 129 -19.46 12.02 -13.59
C THR A 129 -18.54 10.85 -13.91
N ASP A 130 -17.75 10.98 -14.99
CA ASP A 130 -16.93 9.92 -15.54
C ASP A 130 -15.61 9.69 -14.80
N MET A 131 -15.23 10.57 -13.87
CA MET A 131 -14.06 10.38 -13.02
C MET A 131 -14.47 9.88 -11.64
N ALA A 132 -14.79 8.59 -11.55
CA ALA A 132 -14.63 7.87 -10.28
C ALA A 132 -13.21 8.16 -9.76
N ILE A 133 -13.10 8.53 -8.47
CA ILE A 133 -11.83 8.89 -7.80
C ILE A 133 -10.78 7.78 -8.02
N HIS A 134 -11.26 6.55 -8.19
CA HIS A 134 -10.52 5.37 -8.54
C HIS A 134 -11.17 4.61 -9.70
N GLY A 135 -11.29 5.26 -10.87
CA GLY A 135 -11.91 4.69 -12.06
C GLY A 135 -11.24 3.41 -12.61
N PRO A 136 -11.79 2.81 -13.69
CA PRO A 136 -11.40 1.49 -14.24
C PRO A 136 -9.92 1.35 -14.64
N GLN A 137 -9.16 2.44 -14.61
CA GLN A 137 -7.72 2.45 -14.79
C GLN A 137 -6.96 1.80 -13.61
N SER A 138 -7.49 1.87 -12.38
CA SER A 138 -6.88 1.25 -11.19
C SER A 138 -6.87 -0.28 -11.28
N ALA A 139 -7.92 -0.88 -11.87
CA ALA A 139 -8.02 -2.32 -12.08
C ALA A 139 -6.84 -2.88 -12.88
N ARG A 140 -6.25 -2.10 -13.80
CA ARG A 140 -5.05 -2.48 -14.56
C ARG A 140 -3.82 -2.67 -13.67
N HIS A 141 -3.79 -2.02 -12.51
CA HIS A 141 -2.75 -2.15 -11.49
C HIS A 141 -3.10 -3.17 -10.41
N GLY A 142 -4.21 -3.92 -10.56
CA GLY A 142 -4.59 -4.97 -9.64
C GLY A 142 -5.25 -4.51 -8.35
N TRP A 143 -5.92 -3.35 -8.35
CA TRP A 143 -6.71 -2.87 -7.22
C TRP A 143 -7.86 -1.97 -7.66
N GLU A 144 -8.89 -1.86 -6.83
CA GLU A 144 -10.04 -0.99 -7.07
C GLU A 144 -10.70 -0.57 -5.75
N TRP A 145 -11.66 0.35 -5.83
CA TRP A 145 -12.49 0.75 -4.70
C TRP A 145 -13.95 0.47 -4.99
N TYR A 146 -14.61 -0.12 -4.01
CA TYR A 146 -16.06 -0.23 -3.98
C TYR A 146 -16.62 0.88 -3.12
N GLU A 147 -17.32 1.81 -3.76
CA GLU A 147 -17.85 3.02 -3.17
C GLU A 147 -19.37 2.91 -3.04
N MET A 148 -19.83 2.25 -1.99
CA MET A 148 -21.22 1.80 -1.89
C MET A 148 -22.05 2.76 -1.04
N GLY A 149 -23.18 3.20 -1.58
CA GLY A 149 -24.15 4.03 -0.89
C GLY A 149 -25.43 3.24 -0.60
N PHE A 150 -25.97 3.39 0.60
CA PHE A 150 -27.20 2.73 1.00
C PHE A 150 -28.19 3.75 1.53
N PHE A 151 -29.43 3.64 1.09
CA PHE A 151 -30.53 4.48 1.55
C PHE A 151 -31.75 3.61 1.76
N ALA A 152 -32.37 3.69 2.92
CA ALA A 152 -33.63 3.00 3.16
C ALA A 152 -34.73 3.97 3.56
N CYS A 153 -35.93 3.67 3.06
CA CYS A 153 -37.17 4.29 3.46
C CYS A 153 -38.08 3.21 4.06
N TRP A 154 -38.43 3.38 5.33
CA TRP A 154 -39.45 2.61 6.02
C TRP A 154 -40.71 3.47 6.15
N ALA A 155 -41.87 2.87 5.92
CA ALA A 155 -43.17 3.50 6.11
C ALA A 155 -43.92 2.84 7.27
N GLN A 156 -44.81 3.59 7.92
CA GLN A 156 -45.65 3.10 9.03
C GLN A 156 -46.46 1.84 8.68
N SER A 157 -46.76 1.62 7.40
CA SER A 157 -47.41 0.40 6.88
C SER A 157 -46.56 -0.87 7.06
N GLY A 158 -45.30 -0.75 7.49
CA GLY A 158 -44.33 -1.83 7.60
C GLY A 158 -43.56 -2.11 6.31
N SER A 159 -43.76 -1.29 5.28
CA SER A 159 -43.02 -1.38 4.01
C SER A 159 -41.58 -0.89 4.19
N VAL A 160 -40.62 -1.59 3.58
CA VAL A 160 -39.20 -1.20 3.57
C VAL A 160 -38.70 -1.21 2.14
N THR A 161 -38.15 -0.08 1.70
CA THR A 161 -37.42 0.02 0.44
C THR A 161 -35.97 0.37 0.74
N LEU A 162 -35.05 -0.55 0.47
CA LEU A 162 -33.61 -0.34 0.62
C LEU A 162 -32.97 -0.21 -0.76
N LEU A 163 -32.50 0.98 -1.09
CA LEU A 163 -31.68 1.26 -2.26
C LEU A 163 -30.21 0.97 -1.93
N CYS A 164 -29.55 0.16 -2.75
CA CYS A 164 -28.11 -0.05 -2.70
C CYS A 164 -27.48 0.43 -4.00
N PHE A 165 -26.68 1.48 -3.89
CA PHE A 165 -25.96 2.09 -4.98
C PHE A 165 -24.57 1.49 -5.12
N ASP A 166 -24.22 1.11 -6.34
CA ASP A 166 -22.89 0.67 -6.77
C ASP A 166 -22.35 -0.55 -5.96
N LEU A 167 -23.26 -1.41 -5.50
CA LEU A 167 -22.91 -2.66 -4.84
C LEU A 167 -22.30 -3.65 -5.87
N PRO A 168 -21.16 -4.30 -5.60
CA PRO A 168 -20.54 -5.26 -6.53
C PRO A 168 -21.47 -6.42 -6.91
N THR A 169 -21.40 -6.90 -8.15
CA THR A 169 -22.28 -7.96 -8.68
C THR A 169 -22.18 -9.27 -7.89
N LYS A 170 -20.97 -9.66 -7.44
CA LYS A 170 -20.76 -10.81 -6.55
C LYS A 170 -21.60 -10.70 -5.27
N SER A 171 -21.66 -9.50 -4.68
CA SER A 171 -22.45 -9.23 -3.46
C SER A 171 -23.95 -9.19 -3.74
N GLN A 172 -24.36 -8.65 -4.90
CA GLN A 172 -25.76 -8.69 -5.34
C GLN A 172 -26.27 -10.13 -5.47
N SER A 173 -25.51 -10.99 -6.17
CA SER A 173 -25.85 -12.42 -6.33
C SER A 173 -25.87 -13.16 -5.00
N HIS A 174 -24.97 -12.81 -4.07
CA HIS A 174 -24.95 -13.38 -2.72
C HIS A 174 -26.23 -13.02 -1.95
N ILE A 175 -26.63 -11.74 -1.94
CA ILE A 175 -27.88 -11.29 -1.28
C ILE A 175 -29.12 -11.93 -1.92
N GLN A 176 -29.15 -12.08 -3.24
CA GLN A 176 -30.23 -12.78 -3.96
C GLN A 176 -30.41 -14.23 -3.48
N SER A 177 -29.31 -14.88 -3.10
CA SER A 177 -29.31 -16.24 -2.59
C SER A 177 -29.62 -16.35 -1.09
N MET A 178 -29.81 -15.24 -0.37
CA MET A 178 -30.08 -15.27 1.07
C MET A 178 -31.56 -15.41 1.38
N SER A 179 -31.86 -16.09 2.48
CA SER A 179 -33.20 -16.07 3.09
C SER A 179 -33.30 -14.98 4.15
N TRP A 180 -34.52 -14.50 4.39
CA TRP A 180 -34.77 -13.53 5.45
C TRP A 180 -34.40 -14.12 6.83
N PRO A 181 -33.71 -13.37 7.73
CA PRO A 181 -33.23 -13.94 8.99
C PRO A 181 -34.37 -14.44 9.89
N GLN A 182 -34.21 -15.65 10.45
CA GLN A 182 -35.26 -16.29 11.24
C GLN A 182 -35.57 -15.55 12.55
N GLY A 183 -36.84 -15.21 12.74
CA GLY A 183 -37.33 -14.50 13.93
C GLY A 183 -36.95 -13.02 14.00
N VAL A 184 -36.49 -12.43 12.88
CA VAL A 184 -36.36 -10.99 12.73
C VAL A 184 -37.62 -10.44 12.06
N SER A 185 -38.23 -9.42 12.66
CA SER A 185 -39.44 -8.81 12.12
C SER A 185 -39.14 -8.05 10.82
N ARG A 186 -39.93 -8.29 9.77
CA ARG A 186 -39.91 -7.53 8.52
C ARG A 186 -40.28 -6.05 8.70
N SER A 187 -41.02 -5.74 9.78
CA SER A 187 -41.41 -4.37 10.12
C SER A 187 -40.26 -3.55 10.74
N CYS A 188 -39.10 -4.15 11.02
CA CYS A 188 -37.95 -3.41 11.55
C CYS A 188 -37.18 -2.72 10.39
N PRO A 189 -36.98 -1.38 10.43
CA PRO A 189 -36.26 -0.65 9.38
C PRO A 189 -34.84 -1.19 9.13
N TYR A 190 -34.16 -1.63 10.18
CA TYR A 190 -32.79 -2.09 10.15
C TYR A 190 -32.63 -3.55 9.71
N ALA A 191 -33.71 -4.33 9.66
CA ALA A 191 -33.62 -5.76 9.40
C ALA A 191 -33.13 -6.09 7.97
N ALA A 192 -33.53 -5.30 6.97
CA ALA A 192 -33.05 -5.47 5.61
C ALA A 192 -31.54 -5.20 5.50
N PHE A 193 -31.00 -4.32 6.35
CA PHE A 193 -29.58 -4.00 6.36
C PHE A 193 -28.71 -5.16 6.87
N LEU A 194 -29.25 -6.06 7.68
CA LEU A 194 -28.50 -7.24 8.16
C LEU A 194 -28.00 -8.12 7.01
N LEU A 195 -28.79 -8.23 5.93
CA LEU A 195 -28.42 -8.96 4.71
C LEU A 195 -27.29 -8.26 3.94
N ILE A 196 -27.37 -6.93 3.85
CA ILE A 196 -26.33 -6.10 3.25
C ILE A 196 -25.04 -6.20 4.05
N LEU A 197 -25.13 -6.19 5.37
CA LEU A 197 -23.98 -6.22 6.25
C LEU A 197 -23.23 -7.56 6.17
N ASP A 198 -23.90 -8.70 6.01
CA ASP A 198 -23.22 -9.98 5.71
C ASP A 198 -22.41 -9.89 4.40
N ALA A 199 -22.99 -9.29 3.35
CA ALA A 199 -22.29 -9.10 2.09
C ALA A 199 -21.10 -8.13 2.22
N LEU A 200 -21.24 -7.05 3.00
CA LEU A 200 -20.15 -6.11 3.30
C LEU A 200 -19.02 -6.77 4.09
N LEU A 201 -19.34 -7.58 5.11
CA LEU A 201 -18.36 -8.29 5.92
C LEU A 201 -17.46 -9.18 5.06
N ARG A 202 -18.04 -9.86 4.06
CA ARG A 202 -17.27 -10.68 3.11
C ARG A 202 -16.34 -9.85 2.23
N LEU A 203 -16.77 -8.67 1.81
CA LEU A 203 -15.90 -7.75 1.05
C LEU A 203 -14.72 -7.26 1.91
N TYR A 204 -14.96 -6.92 3.18
CA TYR A 204 -13.89 -6.55 4.10
C TYR A 204 -12.95 -7.72 4.42
N ASP A 205 -13.48 -8.92 4.61
CA ASP A 205 -12.67 -10.13 4.80
C ASP A 205 -11.79 -10.39 3.57
N ASP A 206 -12.38 -10.46 2.37
CA ASP A 206 -11.67 -10.62 1.09
C ASP A 206 -10.54 -9.57 0.93
N SER A 207 -10.80 -8.32 1.32
CA SER A 207 -9.84 -7.22 1.27
C SER A 207 -8.65 -7.41 2.22
N VAL A 208 -8.90 -7.75 3.49
CA VAL A 208 -7.85 -8.00 4.49
C VAL A 208 -7.01 -9.22 4.12
N TRP A 209 -7.66 -10.29 3.64
CA TRP A 209 -6.98 -11.50 3.20
C TRP A 209 -6.15 -11.30 1.94
N ALA A 210 -6.60 -10.49 0.99
CA ALA A 210 -5.81 -10.16 -0.19
C ALA A 210 -4.47 -9.51 0.20
N ILE A 211 -4.47 -8.54 1.11
CA ILE A 211 -3.24 -7.93 1.64
C ILE A 211 -2.36 -8.98 2.32
N ARG A 212 -2.93 -9.80 3.22
CA ARG A 212 -2.18 -10.88 3.88
C ARG A 212 -1.51 -11.81 2.86
N ASN A 213 -2.23 -12.18 1.81
CA ASN A 213 -1.76 -13.08 0.76
C ASN A 213 -0.63 -12.45 -0.05
N HIS A 214 -0.71 -11.15 -0.36
CA HIS A 214 0.41 -10.43 -0.98
C HIS A 214 1.67 -10.46 -0.12
N ILE A 215 1.55 -10.18 1.19
CA ILE A 215 2.68 -10.24 2.12
C ILE A 215 3.24 -11.67 2.16
N SER A 216 2.39 -12.69 2.28
CA SER A 216 2.83 -14.10 2.32
C SER A 216 3.51 -14.56 1.04
N ARG A 217 3.03 -14.13 -0.13
CA ARG A 217 3.70 -14.39 -1.42
C ARG A 217 5.06 -13.71 -1.50
N TRP A 218 5.19 -12.52 -0.94
CA TRP A 218 6.47 -11.82 -0.88
C TRP A 218 7.43 -12.54 0.09
N GLU A 219 6.96 -12.99 1.26
CA GLU A 219 7.78 -13.72 2.25
C GLU A 219 8.35 -15.01 1.65
N ALA A 220 7.56 -15.71 0.84
CA ALA A 220 7.99 -16.91 0.14
C ALA A 220 9.07 -16.65 -0.93
N LYS A 221 9.20 -15.41 -1.42
CA LYS A 221 10.12 -15.01 -2.51
C LYS A 221 11.37 -14.26 -2.04
N ARG A 222 11.63 -14.17 -0.72
CA ARG A 222 12.73 -13.39 -0.10
C ARG A 222 14.15 -13.62 -0.70
N LEU A 223 14.38 -14.73 -1.39
CA LEU A 223 15.67 -15.06 -2.01
C LEU A 223 15.89 -14.40 -3.38
N ILE A 224 14.84 -13.85 -3.99
CA ILE A 224 14.87 -13.16 -5.28
C ILE A 224 15.12 -11.65 -5.04
N GLU A 225 15.72 -10.96 -6.01
CA GLU A 225 15.91 -9.50 -5.98
C GLU A 225 14.66 -8.76 -5.49
N THR A 226 14.85 -7.86 -4.52
CA THR A 226 13.75 -7.22 -3.80
C THR A 226 13.09 -6.14 -4.66
N ASP A 227 11.81 -6.33 -4.99
CA ASP A 227 10.97 -5.26 -5.54
C ASP A 227 10.42 -4.36 -4.42
N TYR A 228 11.17 -3.31 -4.09
CA TYR A 228 10.79 -2.32 -3.08
C TYR A 228 9.49 -1.57 -3.44
N PHE A 229 9.22 -1.35 -4.73
CA PHE A 229 8.01 -0.65 -5.14
C PHE A 229 6.77 -1.49 -4.82
N LEU A 230 6.79 -2.78 -5.16
CA LEU A 230 5.69 -3.67 -4.82
C LEU A 230 5.46 -3.78 -3.31
N LEU A 231 6.54 -3.90 -2.51
CA LEU A 231 6.50 -3.87 -1.04
C LEU A 231 5.78 -2.64 -0.49
N HIS A 232 6.16 -1.46 -0.97
CA HIS A 232 5.53 -0.20 -0.56
C HIS A 232 4.09 -0.08 -1.04
N GLU A 233 3.75 -0.61 -2.22
CA GLU A 233 2.38 -0.60 -2.71
C GLU A 233 1.49 -1.50 -1.84
N ILE A 234 1.95 -2.70 -1.49
CA ILE A 234 1.25 -3.58 -0.52
C ILE A 234 1.01 -2.84 0.79
N ALA A 235 2.05 -2.19 1.35
CA ALA A 235 1.93 -1.42 2.58
C ALA A 235 0.92 -0.26 2.46
N ARG A 236 0.96 0.51 1.36
CA ARG A 236 0.00 1.57 1.08
C ARG A 236 -1.43 1.04 1.01
N HIS A 237 -1.64 -0.06 0.28
CA HIS A 237 -2.96 -0.67 0.18
C HIS A 237 -3.44 -1.19 1.55
N GLY A 238 -2.57 -1.81 2.35
CA GLY A 238 -2.88 -2.26 3.72
C GLY A 238 -3.30 -1.13 4.66
N VAL A 239 -2.66 0.05 4.58
CA VAL A 239 -3.08 1.23 5.35
C VAL A 239 -4.50 1.66 5.00
N HIS A 240 -4.82 1.73 3.71
CA HIS A 240 -6.15 2.16 3.27
C HIS A 240 -7.24 1.12 3.62
N VAL A 241 -6.90 -0.18 3.63
CA VAL A 241 -7.83 -1.23 4.10
C VAL A 241 -8.14 -1.04 5.59
N SER A 242 -7.13 -0.77 6.41
CA SER A 242 -7.32 -0.44 7.84
C SER A 242 -8.16 0.81 8.05
N GLU A 243 -7.91 1.87 7.29
CA GLU A 243 -8.69 3.12 7.34
C GLU A 243 -10.16 2.86 7.02
N ALA A 244 -10.45 2.20 5.90
CA ALA A 244 -11.80 1.87 5.47
C ALA A 244 -12.53 1.02 6.52
N LEU A 245 -11.87 0.02 7.11
CA LEU A 245 -12.39 -0.79 8.21
C LEU A 245 -12.71 0.04 9.45
N SER A 246 -11.84 0.96 9.84
CA SER A 246 -12.05 1.84 10.99
C SER A 246 -13.30 2.70 10.82
N VAL A 247 -13.46 3.31 9.64
CA VAL A 247 -14.64 4.12 9.30
C VAL A 247 -15.91 3.26 9.23
N ALA A 248 -15.81 2.02 8.73
CA ALA A 248 -16.92 1.09 8.69
C ALA A 248 -17.39 0.68 10.10
N ILE A 249 -16.44 0.40 11.01
CA ILE A 249 -16.72 0.11 12.42
C ILE A 249 -17.44 1.29 13.06
N GLN A 250 -16.94 2.51 12.87
CA GLN A 250 -17.58 3.71 13.44
C GLN A 250 -18.99 3.93 12.89
N SER A 251 -19.18 3.72 11.57
CA SER A 251 -20.49 3.86 10.92
C SER A 251 -21.49 2.82 11.43
N LEU A 252 -21.04 1.57 11.63
CA LEU A 252 -21.87 0.50 12.14
C LEU A 252 -22.20 0.66 13.63
N ASP A 253 -21.22 1.08 14.43
CA ASP A 253 -21.41 1.41 15.85
C ASP A 253 -22.45 2.54 16.00
N THR A 254 -22.33 3.60 15.20
CA THR A 254 -23.33 4.67 15.14
C THR A 254 -24.71 4.16 14.73
N MET A 255 -24.77 3.26 13.74
CA MET A 255 -26.01 2.63 13.31
C MET A 255 -26.67 1.79 14.42
N GLN A 256 -25.88 1.07 15.21
CA GLN A 256 -26.39 0.33 16.37
C GLN A 256 -27.04 1.27 17.39
N HIS A 257 -26.42 2.41 17.69
CA HIS A 257 -27.01 3.42 18.56
C HIS A 257 -28.32 4.01 17.99
N HIS A 258 -28.38 4.25 16.68
CA HIS A 258 -29.61 4.68 16.02
C HIS A 258 -30.73 3.63 16.12
N TYR A 259 -30.37 2.36 15.96
CA TYR A 259 -31.28 1.24 16.13
C TYR A 259 -31.82 1.14 17.57
N GLU A 260 -30.95 1.27 18.58
CA GLU A 260 -31.34 1.27 19.99
C GLU A 260 -32.33 2.41 20.32
N ARG A 261 -32.06 3.62 19.80
CA ARG A 261 -32.97 4.76 19.94
C ARG A 261 -34.31 4.53 19.24
N PHE A 262 -34.29 4.01 18.02
CA PHE A 262 -35.52 3.63 17.31
C PHE A 262 -36.33 2.61 18.11
N ARG A 263 -35.66 1.59 18.65
CA ARG A 263 -36.27 0.52 19.44
C ARG A 263 -36.89 1.06 20.74
N ALA A 264 -36.21 1.98 21.43
CA ALA A 264 -36.70 2.59 22.66
C ALA A 264 -37.96 3.45 22.43
N ASN A 265 -38.02 4.15 21.29
CA ASN A 265 -39.11 5.07 20.98
C ASN A 265 -40.29 4.39 20.25
N SER A 266 -40.09 3.20 19.68
CA SER A 266 -41.13 2.49 18.95
C SER A 266 -42.02 1.67 19.89
N THR A 267 -43.29 2.03 20.01
CA THR A 267 -44.32 1.26 20.75
C THR A 267 -44.45 -0.20 20.26
N LEU A 268 -44.05 -0.47 19.01
CA LEU A 268 -43.94 -1.81 18.39
C LEU A 268 -42.93 -2.77 19.07
N ALA A 269 -42.02 -2.27 19.91
CA ALA A 269 -41.07 -3.08 20.67
C ALA A 269 -41.56 -3.47 22.08
N CYS A 270 -42.56 -2.76 22.62
CA CYS A 270 -43.12 -3.01 23.94
C CYS A 270 -44.35 -3.94 23.86
N SER A 271 -44.13 -5.23 24.07
CA SER A 271 -45.22 -6.15 24.40
C SER A 271 -45.89 -5.70 25.70
N LYS A 272 -47.22 -5.49 25.67
CA LYS A 272 -48.04 -5.20 26.86
C LYS A 272 -47.93 -6.28 27.95
N ASN A 273 -47.46 -7.47 27.58
CA ASN A 273 -47.05 -8.53 28.50
C ASN A 273 -45.53 -8.46 28.65
N GLY A 274 -45.01 -8.04 29.81
CA GLY A 274 -43.59 -7.78 30.11
C GLY A 274 -42.59 -8.94 29.97
N ARG A 275 -42.78 -9.89 29.03
CA ARG A 275 -41.72 -10.78 28.56
C ARG A 275 -40.90 -10.01 27.53
N GLY A 276 -39.70 -9.59 27.91
CA GLY A 276 -38.75 -8.94 27.01
C GLY A 276 -38.54 -9.79 25.75
N ARG A 277 -38.95 -9.30 24.59
CA ARG A 277 -38.62 -9.93 23.31
C ARG A 277 -37.11 -9.80 23.13
N TRP A 278 -36.41 -10.94 23.01
CA TRP A 278 -34.98 -10.98 22.72
C TRP A 278 -34.65 -10.13 21.49
N ASP A 279 -33.60 -9.32 21.60
CA ASP A 279 -33.19 -8.42 20.54
C ASP A 279 -32.30 -9.11 19.51
N LYS A 280 -32.92 -9.84 18.58
CA LYS A 280 -32.15 -10.51 17.54
C LYS A 280 -31.40 -9.54 16.62
N VAL A 281 -31.94 -8.34 16.38
CA VAL A 281 -31.32 -7.37 15.47
C VAL A 281 -30.10 -6.75 16.14
N GLY A 282 -30.24 -6.31 17.39
CA GLY A 282 -29.12 -5.84 18.21
C GLY A 282 -28.03 -6.89 18.36
N SER A 283 -28.37 -8.13 18.74
CA SER A 283 -27.36 -9.19 18.88
C SER A 283 -26.64 -9.53 17.57
N LEU A 284 -27.30 -9.43 16.41
CA LEU A 284 -26.65 -9.62 15.11
C LEU A 284 -25.72 -8.44 14.79
N PHE A 285 -26.13 -7.21 15.08
CA PHE A 285 -25.26 -6.04 14.93
C PHE A 285 -24.00 -6.15 15.80
N GLU A 286 -24.15 -6.53 17.07
CA GLU A 286 -23.03 -6.74 17.99
C GLU A 286 -22.05 -7.79 17.46
N PHE A 287 -22.56 -8.92 16.96
CA PHE A 287 -21.74 -9.96 16.34
C PHE A 287 -20.99 -9.45 15.11
N GLN A 288 -21.69 -8.78 14.19
CA GLN A 288 -21.11 -8.26 12.94
C GLN A 288 -20.07 -7.16 13.22
N LEU A 289 -20.32 -6.30 14.22
CA LEU A 289 -19.39 -5.29 14.70
C LEU A 289 -18.15 -5.92 15.34
N GLY A 290 -18.32 -6.97 16.14
CA GLY A 290 -17.22 -7.78 16.69
C GLY A 290 -16.34 -8.39 15.59
N LEU A 291 -16.95 -8.89 14.51
CA LEU A 291 -16.22 -9.43 13.37
C LEU A 291 -15.40 -8.35 12.65
N LEU A 292 -15.98 -7.18 12.39
CA LEU A 292 -15.23 -6.04 11.81
C LEU A 292 -14.07 -5.60 12.68
N ARG A 293 -14.26 -5.51 14.01
CA ARG A 293 -13.18 -5.19 14.96
C ARG A 293 -12.05 -6.22 14.89
N GLY A 294 -12.38 -7.51 14.79
CA GLY A 294 -11.37 -8.56 14.58
C GLY A 294 -10.63 -8.46 13.24
N LEU A 295 -11.34 -8.07 12.16
CA LEU A 295 -10.72 -7.79 10.87
C LEU A 295 -9.79 -6.57 10.90
N LEU A 296 -10.16 -5.51 11.62
CA LEU A 296 -9.30 -4.34 11.83
C LEU A 296 -8.00 -4.72 12.54
N GLN A 297 -8.09 -5.46 13.66
CA GLN A 297 -6.91 -5.95 14.38
C GLN A 297 -5.99 -6.79 13.48
N ARG A 298 -6.57 -7.64 12.61
CA ARG A 298 -5.80 -8.41 11.63
C ARG A 298 -5.14 -7.51 10.58
N SER A 299 -5.85 -6.49 10.10
CA SER A 299 -5.30 -5.53 9.15
C SER A 299 -4.12 -4.74 9.76
N GLU A 300 -4.25 -4.32 11.01
CA GLU A 300 -3.16 -3.66 11.77
C GLU A 300 -1.95 -4.59 11.96
N ALA A 301 -2.18 -5.86 12.31
CA ALA A 301 -1.11 -6.86 12.40
C ALA A 301 -0.42 -7.09 11.04
N ASN A 302 -1.18 -7.14 9.94
CA ASN A 302 -0.61 -7.21 8.59
C ASN A 302 0.21 -5.96 8.25
N ASN A 303 -0.23 -4.76 8.65
CA ASN A 303 0.51 -3.52 8.45
C ASN A 303 1.82 -3.52 9.25
N ALA A 304 1.81 -3.96 10.51
CA ALA A 304 3.05 -4.13 11.28
C ALA A 304 3.99 -5.15 10.61
N ARG A 305 3.44 -6.27 10.11
CA ARG A 305 4.19 -7.32 9.42
C ARG A 305 4.89 -6.81 8.16
N ILE A 306 4.19 -6.11 7.27
CA ILE A 306 4.80 -5.57 6.03
C ILE A 306 5.84 -4.49 6.32
N GLN A 307 5.68 -3.67 7.37
CA GLN A 307 6.70 -2.70 7.78
C GLN A 307 7.98 -3.38 8.28
N ASN A 308 7.84 -4.48 9.02
CA ASN A 308 8.99 -5.30 9.43
C ASN A 308 9.71 -5.90 8.22
N GLU A 309 8.95 -6.39 7.23
CA GLU A 309 9.55 -6.93 6.00
C GLU A 309 10.27 -5.87 5.16
N ILE A 310 9.71 -4.66 5.04
CA ILE A 310 10.37 -3.53 4.39
C ILE A 310 11.69 -3.19 5.10
N THR A 311 11.67 -3.13 6.43
CA THR A 311 12.86 -2.85 7.24
C THR A 311 13.92 -3.95 7.08
N LEU A 312 13.50 -5.22 7.09
CA LEU A 312 14.39 -6.36 6.87
C LEU A 312 15.03 -6.29 5.48
N ALA A 313 14.25 -5.97 4.45
CA ALA A 313 14.75 -5.85 3.09
C ALA A 313 15.83 -4.76 2.95
N PHE A 314 15.60 -3.57 3.52
CA PHE A 314 16.59 -2.49 3.52
C PHE A 314 17.86 -2.85 4.28
N ASN A 315 17.74 -3.44 5.47
CA ASN A 315 18.89 -3.85 6.26
C ASN A 315 19.71 -4.95 5.55
N ALA A 316 19.03 -5.90 4.92
CA ALA A 316 19.70 -6.95 4.15
C ALA A 316 20.45 -6.38 2.93
N ALA A 317 19.88 -5.39 2.25
CA ALA A 317 20.56 -4.70 1.15
C ALA A 317 21.78 -3.91 1.64
N ALA A 318 21.64 -3.12 2.71
CA ALA A 318 22.76 -2.39 3.30
C ALA A 318 23.90 -3.33 3.75
N GLN A 319 23.56 -4.51 4.30
CA GLN A 319 24.55 -5.51 4.69
C GLN A 319 25.27 -6.11 3.47
N ARG A 320 24.55 -6.38 2.37
CA ARG A 320 25.14 -6.83 1.11
C ARG A 320 26.09 -5.78 0.54
N ASP A 321 25.66 -4.52 0.48
CA ASP A 321 26.48 -3.41 -0.01
C ASP A 321 27.74 -3.23 0.84
N SER A 322 27.62 -3.33 2.17
CA SER A 322 28.77 -3.29 3.09
C SER A 322 29.76 -4.43 2.81
N LYS A 323 29.27 -5.65 2.57
CA LYS A 323 30.12 -6.79 2.23
C LYS A 323 30.83 -6.59 0.89
N VAL A 324 30.12 -6.07 -0.12
CA VAL A 324 30.70 -5.74 -1.42
C VAL A 324 31.77 -4.66 -1.28
N GLN A 325 31.53 -3.61 -0.50
CA GLN A 325 32.53 -2.56 -0.24
C GLN A 325 33.76 -3.10 0.50
N LEU A 326 33.57 -4.01 1.46
CA LEU A 326 34.69 -4.68 2.14
C LEU A 326 35.52 -5.52 1.15
N GLN A 327 34.87 -6.29 0.28
CA GLN A 327 35.56 -7.06 -0.76
C GLN A 327 36.32 -6.14 -1.73
N ILE A 328 35.70 -5.04 -2.17
CA ILE A 328 36.36 -4.02 -3.00
C ILE A 328 37.57 -3.44 -2.25
N GLY A 329 37.45 -3.17 -0.95
CA GLY A 329 38.54 -2.65 -0.12
C GLY A 329 39.70 -3.64 0.05
N GLU A 330 39.40 -4.94 0.21
CA GLU A 330 40.39 -6.01 0.29
C GLU A 330 41.13 -6.18 -1.04
N GLU A 331 40.41 -6.20 -2.16
CA GLU A 331 40.98 -6.28 -3.49
C GLU A 331 41.83 -5.04 -3.82
N ALA A 332 41.34 -3.84 -3.50
CA ALA A 332 42.11 -2.61 -3.64
C ALA A 332 43.37 -2.61 -2.77
N LYS A 333 43.32 -3.19 -1.56
CA LYS A 333 44.51 -3.35 -0.71
C LYS A 333 45.53 -4.30 -1.33
N ARG A 334 45.08 -5.39 -1.97
CA ARG A 334 45.93 -6.34 -2.70
C ARG A 334 46.55 -5.70 -3.95
N GLU A 335 45.78 -4.94 -4.71
CA GLU A 335 46.30 -4.15 -5.84
C GLU A 335 47.34 -3.13 -5.38
N ALA A 336 47.09 -2.43 -4.27
CA ALA A 336 48.04 -1.48 -3.70
C ALA A 336 49.34 -2.15 -3.24
N SER A 337 49.28 -3.37 -2.68
CA SER A 337 50.50 -4.10 -2.30
C SER A 337 51.28 -4.59 -3.53
N ALA A 338 50.60 -5.07 -4.58
CA ALA A 338 51.23 -5.42 -5.84
C ALA A 338 51.88 -4.19 -6.51
N MET A 339 51.19 -3.05 -6.53
CA MET A 339 51.74 -1.79 -7.06
C MET A 339 52.99 -1.35 -6.30
N LYS A 340 53.00 -1.48 -4.96
CA LYS A 340 54.20 -1.23 -4.14
C LYS A 340 55.34 -2.19 -4.50
N ALA A 341 55.07 -3.47 -4.74
CA ALA A 341 56.10 -4.43 -5.13
C ALA A 341 56.74 -4.08 -6.48
N ILE A 342 55.93 -3.74 -7.50
CA ILE A 342 56.42 -3.28 -8.80
C ILE A 342 57.27 -2.01 -8.65
N ALA A 343 56.83 -1.06 -7.83
CA ALA A 343 57.59 0.17 -7.56
C ALA A 343 58.96 -0.14 -6.92
N VAL A 344 59.04 -1.09 -5.97
CA VAL A 344 60.32 -1.50 -5.38
C VAL A 344 61.23 -2.13 -6.43
N VAL A 345 60.71 -3.05 -7.26
CA VAL A 345 61.47 -3.69 -8.34
C VAL A 345 62.03 -2.64 -9.31
N THR A 346 61.20 -1.70 -9.76
CA THR A 346 61.64 -0.62 -10.67
C THR A 346 62.68 0.30 -10.02
N MET A 347 62.53 0.68 -8.75
CA MET A 347 63.52 1.47 -8.02
C MET A 347 64.89 0.78 -7.86
N THR A 348 64.92 -0.56 -7.83
CA THR A 348 66.17 -1.33 -7.80
C THR A 348 66.85 -1.40 -9.17
N PHE A 349 66.10 -1.62 -10.25
CA PHE A 349 66.67 -1.78 -11.58
C PHE A 349 66.97 -0.47 -12.31
N LEU A 350 66.25 0.61 -12.00
CA LEU A 350 66.39 1.90 -12.69
C LEU A 350 67.82 2.49 -12.58
N PRO A 351 68.46 2.54 -11.39
CA PRO A 351 69.81 3.09 -11.25
C PRO A 351 70.87 2.25 -11.97
N ALA A 352 70.78 0.91 -11.83
CA ALA A 352 71.69 -0.01 -12.52
C ALA A 352 71.56 0.11 -14.05
N THR A 353 70.34 0.24 -14.56
CA THR A 353 70.07 0.43 -15.99
C THR A 353 70.59 1.78 -16.48
N PHE A 354 70.41 2.86 -15.72
CA PHE A 354 70.92 4.20 -16.05
C PHE A 354 72.46 4.24 -16.12
N ILE A 355 73.13 3.59 -15.18
CA ILE A 355 74.60 3.45 -15.23
C ILE A 355 74.99 2.58 -16.42
N SER A 356 74.32 1.46 -16.66
CA SER A 356 74.58 0.59 -17.83
C SER A 356 74.44 1.33 -19.16
N THR A 357 73.41 2.17 -19.33
CA THR A 357 73.23 2.96 -20.56
C THR A 357 74.30 4.03 -20.73
N ILE A 358 74.70 4.75 -19.67
CA ILE A 358 75.82 5.70 -19.72
C ILE A 358 77.11 5.00 -20.17
N PHE A 359 77.41 3.82 -19.61
CA PHE A 359 78.61 3.06 -19.94
C PHE A 359 78.52 2.35 -21.30
N GLY A 360 77.30 2.11 -21.81
CA GLY A 360 77.04 1.56 -23.14
C GLY A 360 77.10 2.59 -24.27
N THR A 361 77.01 3.89 -23.96
CA THR A 361 77.47 4.92 -24.90
C THR A 361 78.99 4.84 -25.00
N ASN A 362 79.59 5.13 -26.17
CA ASN A 362 81.00 4.87 -26.54
C ASN A 362 82.11 5.54 -25.67
N PHE A 363 81.84 5.82 -24.40
CA PHE A 363 82.76 6.43 -23.44
C PHE A 363 83.85 5.49 -22.93
N PHE A 364 83.70 4.16 -23.09
CA PHE A 364 84.73 3.16 -22.78
C PHE A 364 85.14 2.43 -24.06
N SER A 365 86.23 2.87 -24.69
CA SER A 365 86.83 2.17 -25.82
C SER A 365 87.48 0.86 -25.35
N PHE A 366 86.91 -0.27 -25.77
CA PHE A 366 87.54 -1.58 -25.65
C PHE A 366 88.64 -1.66 -26.71
N GLU A 367 89.89 -1.43 -26.31
CA GLU A 367 91.03 -1.69 -27.18
C GLU A 367 91.41 -3.16 -26.99
N PRO A 368 91.16 -4.05 -27.97
CA PRO A 368 91.61 -5.43 -27.87
C PRO A 368 93.13 -5.43 -27.93
N ASP A 369 93.76 -6.04 -26.93
CA ASP A 369 95.21 -6.23 -26.90
C ASP A 369 95.61 -6.99 -28.18
N ARG A 370 96.30 -6.29 -29.08
CA ARG A 370 96.80 -6.87 -30.32
C ARG A 370 98.04 -7.68 -29.96
N ASP A 371 97.86 -8.91 -29.52
CA ASP A 371 98.76 -10.02 -29.78
C ASP A 371 98.08 -11.37 -29.48
N ALA A 372 98.11 -12.25 -30.49
CA ALA A 372 97.80 -13.69 -30.46
C ALA A 372 96.33 -14.16 -30.24
N GLY A 373 95.63 -14.39 -31.36
CA GLY A 373 95.28 -15.76 -31.76
C GLY A 373 94.19 -16.56 -31.02
N GLN A 374 93.51 -16.03 -30.00
CA GLN A 374 92.32 -16.69 -29.44
C GLN A 374 91.23 -15.66 -29.15
N SER A 375 90.03 -15.91 -29.69
CA SER A 375 88.80 -15.20 -29.37
C SER A 375 88.41 -15.46 -27.91
N SER A 376 89.13 -14.85 -26.99
CA SER A 376 88.78 -14.81 -25.59
C SER A 376 87.85 -13.62 -25.38
N PHE A 377 86.77 -13.87 -24.65
CA PHE A 377 85.76 -12.89 -24.30
C PHE A 377 86.41 -11.77 -23.46
N ALA A 378 86.84 -10.68 -24.09
CA ALA A 378 87.61 -9.61 -23.43
C ALA A 378 86.67 -8.75 -22.56
N VAL A 379 86.67 -9.00 -21.25
CA VAL A 379 86.02 -8.15 -20.25
C VAL A 379 87.00 -7.04 -19.85
N SER A 380 86.60 -5.76 -19.98
CA SER A 380 87.45 -4.62 -19.63
C SER A 380 87.86 -4.65 -18.16
N ARG A 381 89.14 -4.33 -17.86
CA ARG A 381 89.68 -4.22 -16.50
C ARG A 381 88.97 -3.15 -15.64
N GLN A 382 88.24 -2.23 -16.27
CA GLN A 382 87.47 -1.17 -15.62
C GLN A 382 86.03 -1.59 -15.27
N PHE A 383 85.64 -2.86 -15.51
CA PHE A 383 84.31 -3.38 -15.17
C PHE A 383 83.94 -3.22 -13.68
N TRP A 384 84.93 -3.12 -12.78
CA TRP A 384 84.69 -2.85 -11.36
C TRP A 384 84.04 -1.48 -11.08
N ILE A 385 84.25 -0.48 -11.95
CA ILE A 385 83.67 0.87 -11.81
C ILE A 385 82.15 0.83 -11.91
N TYR A 386 81.60 -0.04 -12.75
CA TYR A 386 80.14 -0.25 -12.84
C TYR A 386 79.56 -0.64 -11.48
N TRP A 387 80.18 -1.61 -10.79
CA TRP A 387 79.72 -2.04 -9.46
C TRP A 387 79.94 -0.97 -8.39
N ALA A 388 81.06 -0.24 -8.46
CA ALA A 388 81.38 0.84 -7.54
C ALA A 388 80.38 2.01 -7.60
N LEU A 389 79.72 2.24 -8.75
CA LEU A 389 78.76 3.32 -8.92
C LEU A 389 77.29 2.87 -8.82
N SER A 390 76.96 1.72 -9.42
CA SER A 390 75.58 1.21 -9.47
C SER A 390 75.06 0.77 -8.10
N VAL A 391 75.90 0.12 -7.28
CA VAL A 391 75.49 -0.40 -5.96
C VAL A 391 75.19 0.76 -4.99
N PRO A 392 76.07 1.75 -4.77
CA PRO A 392 75.77 2.86 -3.87
C PRO A 392 74.56 3.68 -4.32
N LEU A 393 74.39 3.90 -5.63
CA LEU A 393 73.26 4.65 -6.17
C LEU A 393 71.94 3.92 -5.90
N THR A 394 71.91 2.59 -6.07
CA THR A 394 70.74 1.76 -5.78
C THR A 394 70.43 1.72 -4.27
N VAL A 395 71.46 1.68 -3.42
CA VAL A 395 71.29 1.77 -1.96
C VAL A 395 70.72 3.14 -1.58
N ALA A 396 71.20 4.22 -2.19
CA ALA A 396 70.72 5.57 -1.93
C ALA A 396 69.25 5.77 -2.34
N THR A 397 68.83 5.26 -3.51
CA THR A 397 67.43 5.36 -3.95
C THR A 397 66.47 4.59 -3.03
N LEU A 398 66.83 3.36 -2.63
CA LEU A 398 66.04 2.57 -1.70
C LEU A 398 66.00 3.19 -0.29
N ALA A 399 67.12 3.72 0.20
CA ALA A 399 67.19 4.38 1.49
C ALA A 399 66.32 5.65 1.54
N LEU A 400 66.34 6.45 0.46
CA LEU A 400 65.50 7.64 0.34
C LEU A 400 64.00 7.29 0.35
N TRP A 401 63.59 6.27 -0.41
CA TRP A 401 62.21 5.79 -0.42
C TRP A 401 61.77 5.26 0.95
N PHE A 402 62.61 4.46 1.60
CA PHE A 402 62.33 3.90 2.92
C PHE A 402 62.19 5.00 3.99
N TRP A 403 63.06 6.01 3.95
CA TRP A 403 62.96 7.16 4.84
C TRP A 403 61.67 7.96 4.59
N TRP A 404 61.37 8.26 3.32
CA TRP A 404 60.18 9.01 2.93
C TRP A 404 58.89 8.30 3.31
N SER A 405 58.80 7.00 3.02
CA SER A 405 57.61 6.18 3.33
C SER A 405 57.32 6.15 4.83
N ARG A 406 58.33 5.95 5.68
CA ARG A 406 58.17 6.00 7.14
C ARG A 406 57.76 7.38 7.64
N TRP A 407 58.39 8.43 7.14
CA TRP A 407 58.04 9.80 7.54
C TRP A 407 56.60 10.16 7.15
N ALA A 408 56.17 9.77 5.95
CA ALA A 408 54.81 9.97 5.48
C ALA A 408 53.77 9.18 6.30
N GLU A 409 54.09 7.95 6.73
CA GLU A 409 53.22 7.16 7.62
C GLU A 409 53.02 7.83 8.98
N HIS A 410 54.09 8.34 9.60
CA HIS A 410 54.01 9.08 10.86
C HIS A 410 53.13 10.33 10.76
N LEU A 411 53.26 11.10 9.67
CA LEU A 411 52.41 12.29 9.44
C LEU A 411 50.92 11.94 9.29
N ARG A 412 50.60 10.82 8.63
CA ARG A 412 49.21 10.35 8.48
C ARG A 412 48.60 9.96 9.82
N LEU A 413 49.34 9.22 10.64
CA LEU A 413 48.89 8.80 11.98
C LEU A 413 48.67 9.99 12.92
N SER A 414 49.55 10.99 12.87
CA SER A 414 49.39 12.22 13.66
C SER A 414 48.16 13.03 13.25
N ARG A 415 47.81 13.03 11.96
CA ARG A 415 46.61 13.72 11.44
C ARG A 415 45.31 12.99 11.83
N SER A 416 45.26 11.65 11.68
CA SER A 416 44.10 10.87 12.13
C SER A 416 43.83 10.95 13.64
N ARG A 417 44.86 11.15 14.46
CA ARG A 417 44.70 11.33 15.91
C ARG A 417 44.15 12.71 16.28
N ALA A 418 44.33 13.72 15.42
CA ALA A 418 43.79 15.06 15.60
C ALA A 418 42.29 15.16 15.23
N ASP A 419 41.84 14.33 14.27
CA ASP A 419 40.46 14.35 13.75
C ASP A 419 39.50 13.37 14.48
N ALA A 420 39.98 12.58 15.45
CA ALA A 420 39.13 11.68 16.22
C ALA A 420 38.17 12.48 17.13
N PRO A 421 36.83 12.31 17.03
CA PRO A 421 35.89 13.05 17.85
C PRO A 421 36.07 12.66 19.33
N ARG A 422 36.31 13.66 20.19
CA ARG A 422 36.33 13.47 21.65
C ARG A 422 34.95 13.02 22.11
N GLY A 423 34.78 11.71 22.32
CA GLY A 423 33.60 11.14 22.94
C GLY A 423 33.38 11.76 24.33
N LYS A 424 32.26 12.48 24.51
CA LYS A 424 31.74 12.81 25.83
C LYS A 424 31.21 11.52 26.46
N ASN A 425 31.94 11.00 27.44
CA ASN A 425 31.38 10.02 28.38
C ASN A 425 30.36 10.74 29.26
N SER A 426 29.08 10.40 29.09
CA SER A 426 28.05 10.62 30.11
C SER A 426 27.44 9.27 30.44
N SER A 427 27.70 8.81 31.65
CA SER A 427 27.05 7.68 32.30
C SER A 427 26.69 8.10 33.72
N PRO A 428 25.74 7.42 34.38
CA PRO A 428 24.43 6.95 33.91
C PRO A 428 23.30 7.89 34.34
#